data_AF-A0A1Z8QGQ9-F1
#
_entry.id   AF-A0A1Z8QGQ9-F1
#
_cell.length_a   1.000
_cell.length_b   1.000
_cell.length_c   1.000
_cell.angle_alpha   90.00
_cell.angle_beta   90.00
_cell.angle_gamma   90.00
#
_symmetry.space_group_name_H-M   'P 1'
#
loop_
_entity.id
_entity.type
_entity.pdbx_description
1 polymer ?
#
loop_
_entity_poly.entity_id
_entity_poly.type
_entity_poly.pdbx_seq_one_letter_code
_entity_poly.pdbx_strand_id
1 'polypeptide(L)'
;MDILWITLTTIFAFLLLILLFNKKDKDKPNREINIHDKIVINDINNQKINTPSKRISLSENSISLKELIRIFKNYGLELNTSGIFEKQINADSSYYVANLNEPGYFKNDRNIKGFTFFYVAKNHIFDRHVSDQMEIDSVKILNEMNGVFLENTSQE
;
A
#
# COMPACT_ATOMS: atom_id res chain seq x y z
N MET A 1 31.78 39.22 -37.60
CA MET A 1 31.52 38.66 -36.26
C MET A 1 30.04 38.72 -35.92
N ASP A 2 29.31 39.76 -36.33
CA ASP A 2 27.90 39.97 -35.92
C ASP A 2 26.93 38.94 -36.49
N ILE A 3 27.09 38.56 -37.76
CA ILE A 3 26.21 37.57 -38.41
C ILE A 3 26.29 36.19 -37.73
N LEU A 4 27.48 35.80 -37.24
CA LEU A 4 27.68 34.49 -36.60
C LEU A 4 27.02 34.42 -35.20
N TRP A 5 27.03 35.54 -34.47
CA TRP A 5 26.33 35.67 -33.19
C TRP A 5 24.81 35.76 -33.38
N ILE A 6 24.35 36.44 -34.44
CA ILE A 6 22.94 36.52 -34.80
C ILE A 6 22.39 35.13 -35.20
N THR A 7 23.13 34.35 -35.99
CA THR A 7 22.70 33.00 -36.36
C THR A 7 22.69 32.05 -35.16
N LEU A 8 23.68 32.13 -34.26
CA LEU A 8 23.75 31.30 -33.06
C LEU A 8 22.59 31.57 -32.10
N THR A 9 22.28 32.85 -31.85
CA THR A 9 21.16 33.24 -30.98
C THR A 9 19.81 32.84 -31.57
N THR A 10 19.65 32.92 -32.89
CA THR A 10 18.43 32.48 -33.59
C THR A 10 18.19 30.97 -33.44
N ILE A 11 19.24 30.15 -33.62
CA ILE A 11 19.14 28.69 -33.45
C ILE A 11 18.80 28.32 -32.00
N PHE A 12 19.43 28.98 -31.04
CA PHE A 12 19.20 28.73 -29.62
C PHE A 12 17.78 29.08 -29.19
N ALA A 13 17.24 30.21 -29.67
CA ALA A 13 15.86 30.60 -29.43
C ALA A 13 14.86 29.60 -30.02
N PHE A 14 15.14 29.07 -31.22
CA PHE A 14 14.30 28.06 -31.85
C PHE A 14 14.26 26.75 -31.04
N LEU A 15 15.41 26.34 -30.48
CA LEU A 15 15.53 25.14 -29.66
C LEU A 15 14.76 25.27 -28.33
N LEU A 16 14.81 26.44 -27.69
CA LEU A 16 13.99 26.76 -26.52
C LEU A 16 12.49 26.70 -26.85
N LEU A 17 12.09 27.18 -28.03
CA LEU A 17 10.71 27.10 -28.48
C LEU A 17 10.24 25.64 -28.60
N ILE A 18 11.04 24.78 -29.25
CA ILE A 18 10.74 23.35 -29.38
C ILE A 18 10.58 22.68 -28.00
N LEU A 19 11.46 23.01 -27.04
CA LEU A 19 11.39 22.47 -25.68
C LEU A 19 10.11 22.90 -24.94
N LEU A 20 9.65 24.14 -25.14
CA LEU A 20 8.41 24.63 -24.54
C LEU A 20 7.17 23.97 -25.17
N PHE A 21 7.17 23.74 -26.49
CA PHE A 21 6.04 23.13 -27.19
C PHE A 21 5.99 21.59 -27.07
N ASN A 22 7.10 20.93 -26.72
CA ASN A 22 7.13 19.48 -26.43
C ASN A 22 6.56 19.11 -25.05
N LYS A 23 6.18 20.11 -24.24
CA LYS A 23 5.43 19.89 -23.01
C LYS A 23 3.94 19.72 -23.31
N LYS A 24 3.62 18.81 -24.23
CA LYS A 24 2.25 18.36 -24.45
C LYS A 24 1.97 17.37 -23.34
N ASP A 25 1.20 17.81 -22.34
CA ASP A 25 0.67 16.94 -21.31
C ASP A 25 0.08 15.70 -22.00
N LYS A 26 0.62 14.52 -21.66
CA LYS A 26 0.01 13.28 -22.09
C LYS A 26 -1.36 13.26 -21.44
N ASP A 27 -2.41 13.47 -22.22
CA ASP A 27 -3.78 13.22 -21.79
C ASP A 27 -3.81 11.81 -21.19
N LYS A 28 -3.97 11.75 -19.85
CA LYS A 28 -4.18 10.49 -19.16
C LYS A 28 -5.44 9.88 -19.77
N PRO A 29 -5.45 8.58 -20.14
CA PRO A 29 -6.66 7.95 -20.61
C PRO A 29 -7.72 8.10 -19.52
N ASN A 30 -8.88 8.61 -19.92
CA ASN A 30 -10.05 8.79 -19.09
C ASN A 30 -10.57 7.39 -18.69
N ARG A 31 -9.95 6.79 -17.67
CA ARG A 31 -10.49 5.61 -17.00
C ARG A 31 -11.51 6.12 -16.00
N GLU A 32 -12.78 6.10 -16.39
CA GLU A 32 -13.86 6.12 -15.42
C GLU A 32 -13.73 4.86 -14.55
N ILE A 33 -13.10 5.01 -13.38
CA ILE A 33 -13.17 3.99 -12.35
C ILE A 33 -14.58 4.10 -11.79
N ASN A 34 -15.46 3.22 -12.24
CA ASN A 34 -16.79 3.06 -11.66
C ASN A 34 -16.60 2.40 -10.29
N ILE A 35 -16.33 3.23 -9.26
CA ILE A 35 -16.23 2.78 -7.87
C ILE A 35 -17.66 2.56 -7.38
N HIS A 36 -18.21 1.39 -7.70
CA HIS A 36 -19.25 0.78 -6.87
C HIS A 36 -18.55 0.08 -5.73
N ASP A 37 -18.18 0.85 -4.72
CA ASP A 37 -18.17 0.41 -3.33
C ASP A 37 -18.07 1.64 -2.45
N LYS A 38 -18.90 1.65 -1.42
CA LYS A 38 -19.06 2.74 -0.47
C LYS A 38 -17.76 2.89 0.33
N ILE A 39 -16.78 3.61 -0.22
CA ILE A 39 -15.62 4.05 0.55
C ILE A 39 -16.15 5.08 1.55
N VAL A 40 -16.39 4.63 2.77
CA VAL A 40 -16.73 5.52 3.90
C VAL A 40 -15.46 6.29 4.25
N ILE A 41 -15.37 7.51 3.73
CA ILE A 41 -14.37 8.49 4.13
C ILE A 41 -15.04 9.47 5.10
N ASN A 42 -14.77 9.25 6.39
CA ASN A 42 -14.82 10.20 7.49
C ASN A 42 -16.07 11.10 7.63
N ASP A 43 -17.02 10.67 8.47
CA ASP A 43 -17.74 11.63 9.30
C ASP A 43 -16.76 12.19 10.34
N ILE A 44 -16.50 13.49 10.24
CA ILE A 44 -15.68 14.25 11.17
C ILE A 44 -16.53 14.44 12.44
N ASN A 45 -16.58 13.43 13.30
CA ASN A 45 -16.91 13.60 14.72
C ASN A 45 -16.51 12.34 15.51
N ASN A 46 -15.65 12.55 16.51
CA ASN A 46 -15.23 11.63 17.59
C ASN A 46 -14.14 10.57 17.28
N GLN A 47 -12.91 10.89 17.71
CA GLN A 47 -11.99 10.01 18.47
C GLN A 47 -11.71 8.55 18.02
N LYS A 48 -11.76 8.22 16.73
CA LYS A 48 -11.11 7.01 16.21
C LYS A 48 -10.31 7.33 14.97
N ILE A 49 -8.98 7.23 15.07
CA ILE A 49 -8.11 7.18 13.89
C ILE A 49 -8.50 5.88 13.17
N ASN A 50 -9.26 6.00 12.10
CA ASN A 50 -9.66 4.88 11.26
C ASN A 50 -8.43 4.42 10.44
N THR A 51 -7.53 3.71 11.09
CA THR A 51 -6.43 2.97 10.46
C THR A 51 -7.06 1.95 9.51
N PRO A 52 -6.88 2.07 8.17
CA PRO A 52 -7.40 1.06 7.26
C PRO A 52 -6.79 -0.28 7.65
N SER A 53 -7.66 -1.26 7.83
CA SER A 53 -7.25 -2.59 8.22
C SER A 53 -8.09 -3.64 7.51
N LYS A 54 -7.45 -4.75 7.16
CA LYS A 54 -8.11 -5.94 6.64
C LYS A 54 -7.72 -7.15 7.48
N ARG A 55 -8.72 -7.85 7.98
CA ARG A 55 -8.54 -9.05 8.79
C ARG A 55 -8.79 -10.29 7.92
N ILE A 56 -7.88 -11.25 8.01
CA ILE A 56 -7.96 -12.51 7.30
C ILE A 56 -7.92 -13.63 8.34
N SER A 57 -8.86 -14.56 8.23
CA SER A 57 -8.78 -15.86 8.90
C SER A 57 -8.22 -16.88 7.92
N LEU A 58 -7.36 -17.76 8.41
CA LEU A 58 -6.92 -18.93 7.67
C LEU A 58 -7.92 -20.07 7.89
N SER A 59 -8.05 -20.94 6.90
CA SER A 59 -8.73 -22.24 7.06
C SER A 59 -7.93 -23.13 8.01
N GLU A 60 -8.54 -24.20 8.56
CA GLU A 60 -8.04 -25.00 9.70
C GLU A 60 -6.65 -25.66 9.54
N ASN A 61 -5.96 -25.45 8.42
CA ASN A 61 -4.58 -25.87 8.25
C ASN A 61 -3.64 -24.98 9.06
N SER A 62 -2.98 -25.59 10.05
CA SER A 62 -2.00 -24.90 10.88
C SER A 62 -0.75 -24.54 10.07
N ILE A 63 -0.67 -23.32 9.54
CA ILE A 63 0.55 -22.80 8.91
C ILE A 63 1.62 -22.57 9.99
N SER A 64 2.86 -22.98 9.69
CA SER A 64 3.99 -22.72 10.58
C SER A 64 4.54 -21.30 10.36
N LEU A 65 5.07 -20.67 11.40
CA LEU A 65 5.74 -19.36 11.26
C LEU A 65 6.86 -19.39 10.21
N LYS A 66 7.61 -20.48 10.11
CA LYS A 66 8.68 -20.64 9.10
C LYS A 66 8.13 -20.58 7.67
N GLU A 67 6.97 -21.21 7.45
CA GLU A 67 6.30 -21.18 6.16
C GLU A 67 5.69 -19.82 5.87
N LEU A 68 5.07 -19.19 6.87
CA LEU A 68 4.53 -17.84 6.75
C LEU A 68 5.61 -16.84 6.37
N ILE A 69 6.78 -16.89 7.01
CA ILE A 69 7.94 -16.04 6.67
C ILE A 69 8.34 -16.25 5.21
N ARG A 70 8.35 -17.49 4.72
CA ARG A 70 8.70 -17.79 3.33
C ARG A 70 7.69 -17.18 2.35
N ILE A 71 6.39 -17.33 2.61
CA ILE A 71 5.33 -16.77 1.77
C ILE A 71 5.39 -15.24 1.80
N PHE A 72 5.43 -14.64 2.97
CA PHE A 72 5.43 -13.18 3.16
C PHE A 72 6.66 -12.52 2.53
N LYS A 73 7.82 -13.19 2.56
CA LYS A 73 9.01 -12.70 1.88
C LYS A 73 8.81 -12.52 0.36
N ASN A 74 7.99 -13.36 -0.29
CA ASN A 74 7.67 -13.19 -1.72
C ASN A 74 6.88 -11.90 -2.00
N TYR A 75 6.23 -11.35 -0.98
CA TYR A 75 5.49 -10.10 -1.04
C TYR A 75 6.27 -8.90 -0.49
N GLY A 76 7.53 -9.09 -0.06
CA GLY A 76 8.34 -8.03 0.56
C GLY A 76 7.96 -7.72 2.01
N LEU A 77 7.26 -8.65 2.69
CA LEU A 77 6.95 -8.55 4.10
C LEU A 77 8.06 -9.21 4.92
N GLU A 78 8.66 -8.44 5.82
CA GLU A 78 9.76 -8.89 6.68
C GLU A 78 9.37 -8.81 8.16
N LEU A 79 9.80 -9.79 8.96
CA LEU A 79 9.53 -9.82 10.39
C LEU A 79 10.43 -8.81 11.10
N ASN A 80 9.85 -7.80 11.74
CA ASN A 80 10.58 -6.75 12.43
C ASN A 80 10.93 -7.11 13.88
N THR A 81 11.68 -6.24 14.55
CA THR A 81 12.14 -6.43 15.94
C THR A 81 11.00 -6.49 16.96
N SER A 82 9.84 -5.92 16.62
CA SER A 82 8.63 -5.97 17.44
C SER A 82 7.87 -7.28 17.28
N GLY A 83 8.28 -8.17 16.37
CA GLY A 83 7.63 -9.47 16.15
C GLY A 83 6.36 -9.40 15.30
N ILE A 84 6.19 -8.34 14.50
CA ILE A 84 5.15 -8.24 13.46
C ILE A 84 5.81 -8.14 12.09
N PHE A 85 5.07 -8.43 11.03
CA PHE A 85 5.61 -8.22 9.68
C PHE A 85 5.40 -6.78 9.23
N GLU A 86 6.34 -6.29 8.45
CA GLU A 86 6.37 -4.95 7.90
C GLU A 86 6.74 -5.01 6.42
N LYS A 87 6.07 -4.19 5.61
CA LYS A 87 6.50 -3.90 4.25
C LYS A 87 6.66 -2.41 4.08
N GLN A 88 7.89 -2.00 3.80
CA GLN A 88 8.21 -0.63 3.45
C GLN A 88 7.80 -0.37 1.99
N ILE A 89 6.99 0.66 1.76
CA ILE A 89 6.58 1.08 0.42
C ILE A 89 7.52 2.17 -0.11
N ASN A 90 7.94 3.05 0.78
CA ASN A 90 8.83 4.18 0.52
C ASN A 90 9.51 4.60 1.83
N ALA A 91 10.41 5.59 1.78
CA ALA A 91 11.29 5.94 2.90
C ALA A 91 10.56 6.23 4.22
N ASP A 92 9.31 6.72 4.15
CA ASP A 92 8.54 7.20 5.29
C ASP A 92 7.25 6.41 5.58
N SER A 93 6.87 5.46 4.72
CA SER A 93 5.60 4.74 4.87
C SER A 93 5.77 3.22 4.72
N SER A 94 5.22 2.52 5.69
CA SER A 94 5.12 1.06 5.75
C SER A 94 3.70 0.67 6.13
N TYR A 95 3.25 -0.50 5.69
CA TYR A 95 2.11 -1.17 6.32
C TYR A 95 2.59 -2.41 7.09
N TYR A 96 1.76 -2.88 7.99
CA TYR A 96 2.09 -3.93 8.93
C TYR A 96 1.11 -5.08 8.88
N VAL A 97 1.57 -6.26 9.31
CA VAL A 97 0.75 -7.45 9.46
C VAL A 97 0.99 -8.02 10.86
N ALA A 98 -0.05 -8.06 11.67
CA ALA A 98 -0.05 -8.64 13.01
C ALA A 98 -0.79 -9.98 13.04
N ASN A 99 -0.43 -10.84 14.00
CA ASN A 99 -1.14 -12.08 14.26
C ASN A 99 -2.55 -11.76 14.78
N LEU A 100 -3.55 -12.58 14.41
CA LEU A 100 -4.88 -12.46 14.99
C LEU A 100 -4.92 -13.01 16.43
N ASN A 101 -4.02 -13.92 16.78
CA ASN A 101 -3.86 -14.38 18.16
C ASN A 101 -3.27 -13.25 19.01
N GLU A 102 -3.92 -12.94 20.14
CA GLU A 102 -3.35 -12.02 21.13
C GLU A 102 -2.01 -12.55 21.66
N PRO A 103 -0.97 -11.71 21.83
CA PRO A 103 -0.97 -10.24 21.77
C PRO A 103 -0.71 -9.61 20.39
N GLY A 104 -0.76 -10.39 19.29
CA GLY A 104 -0.58 -9.90 17.93
C GLY A 104 0.84 -10.07 17.35
N TYR A 105 1.76 -10.62 18.12
CA TYR A 105 3.13 -10.94 17.69
C TYR A 105 3.22 -12.36 17.13
N PHE A 106 4.17 -12.58 16.22
CA PHE A 106 4.54 -13.88 15.66
C PHE A 106 5.75 -14.47 16.39
N LYS A 107 5.57 -14.95 17.63
CA LYS A 107 6.68 -15.53 18.42
C LYS A 107 6.41 -16.98 18.78
N ASN A 108 7.11 -17.90 18.12
CA ASN A 108 6.98 -19.35 18.33
C ASN A 108 5.56 -19.90 18.14
N ASP A 109 4.73 -19.20 17.36
CA ASP A 109 3.32 -19.56 17.20
C ASP A 109 3.17 -20.85 16.40
N ARG A 110 2.55 -21.81 17.07
CA ARG A 110 1.89 -22.96 16.45
C ARG A 110 0.41 -22.59 16.43
N ASN A 111 -0.27 -22.79 15.30
CA ASN A 111 -1.69 -22.49 15.11
C ASN A 111 -2.02 -21.00 14.89
N ILE A 112 -1.47 -20.42 13.82
CA ILE A 112 -1.81 -19.08 13.36
C ILE A 112 -3.23 -19.11 12.78
N LYS A 113 -4.19 -18.49 13.50
CA LYS A 113 -5.61 -18.45 13.08
C LYS A 113 -5.85 -17.52 11.90
N GLY A 114 -4.97 -16.54 11.72
CA GLY A 114 -5.18 -15.45 10.80
C GLY A 114 -4.27 -14.28 11.13
N PHE A 115 -4.50 -13.17 10.45
CA PHE A 115 -3.69 -11.98 10.58
C PHE A 115 -4.47 -10.72 10.21
N THR A 116 -4.01 -9.59 10.72
CA THR A 116 -4.57 -8.27 10.45
C THR A 116 -3.54 -7.43 9.71
N PHE A 117 -3.86 -7.02 8.50
CA PHE A 117 -3.15 -6.00 7.75
C PHE A 117 -3.61 -4.63 8.25
N PHE A 118 -2.69 -3.71 8.50
CA PHE A 118 -3.05 -2.35 8.89
C PHE A 118 -1.98 -1.32 8.48
N TYR A 119 -2.42 -0.10 8.21
CA TYR A 119 -1.54 1.01 7.86
C TYR A 119 -1.69 2.18 8.84
N VAL A 120 -0.62 2.52 9.56
CA VAL A 120 -0.58 3.66 10.47
C VAL A 120 -0.03 4.88 9.73
N ALA A 121 -0.87 5.89 9.51
CA ALA A 121 -0.47 7.13 8.85
C ALA A 121 0.52 7.94 9.71
N LYS A 122 1.70 8.23 9.16
CA LYS A 122 2.68 9.13 9.78
C LYS A 122 2.16 10.57 9.72
N ASN A 123 2.17 11.28 10.86
CA ASN A 123 1.71 12.67 10.97
C ASN A 123 0.28 12.91 10.44
N HIS A 124 -0.60 11.90 10.49
CA HIS A 124 -1.95 11.93 9.93
C HIS A 124 -2.03 12.14 8.40
N ILE A 125 -0.90 12.05 7.68
CA ILE A 125 -0.89 12.11 6.22
C ILE A 125 -1.15 10.70 5.70
N PHE A 126 -2.36 10.50 5.19
CA PHE A 126 -2.78 9.23 4.64
C PHE A 126 -2.25 9.06 3.21
N ASP A 127 -1.28 8.16 3.04
CA ASP A 127 -0.79 7.78 1.71
C ASP A 127 -1.70 6.67 1.14
N ARG A 128 -2.56 7.05 0.19
CA ARG A 128 -3.46 6.13 -0.50
C ARG A 128 -2.70 5.01 -1.19
N HIS A 129 -1.50 5.28 -1.72
CA HIS A 129 -0.71 4.26 -2.42
C HIS A 129 -0.34 3.10 -1.49
N VAL A 130 -0.03 3.39 -0.22
CA VAL A 130 0.27 2.35 0.78
C VAL A 130 -0.98 1.52 1.08
N SER A 131 -2.14 2.16 1.22
CA SER A 131 -3.41 1.47 1.44
C SER A 131 -3.82 0.58 0.26
N ASP A 132 -3.72 1.09 -0.96
CA ASP A 132 -4.05 0.36 -2.19
C ASP A 132 -3.12 -0.86 -2.35
N GLN A 133 -1.82 -0.67 -2.09
CA GLN A 133 -0.85 -1.76 -2.15
C GLN A 133 -1.11 -2.83 -1.08
N MET A 134 -1.40 -2.40 0.16
CA MET A 134 -1.79 -3.29 1.25
C MET A 134 -3.04 -4.10 0.88
N GLU A 135 -4.04 -3.46 0.26
CA GLU A 135 -5.25 -4.13 -0.19
C GLU A 135 -4.94 -5.19 -1.26
N ILE A 136 -4.18 -4.83 -2.29
CA ILE A 136 -3.78 -5.75 -3.36
C ILE A 136 -3.01 -6.94 -2.79
N ASP A 137 -2.04 -6.68 -1.91
CA ASP A 137 -1.22 -7.74 -1.31
C ASP A 137 -2.07 -8.63 -0.40
N SER A 138 -2.99 -8.07 0.39
CA SER A 138 -3.89 -8.86 1.25
C SER A 138 -4.75 -9.83 0.45
N VAL A 139 -5.28 -9.43 -0.71
CA VAL A 139 -6.09 -10.30 -1.58
C VAL A 139 -5.23 -11.40 -2.20
N LYS A 140 -4.01 -11.09 -2.66
CA LYS A 140 -3.11 -12.09 -3.23
C LYS A 140 -2.69 -13.12 -2.19
N ILE A 141 -2.31 -12.66 -1.00
CA ILE A 141 -1.90 -13.48 0.13
C ILE A 141 -3.06 -14.36 0.60
N LEU A 142 -4.28 -13.81 0.64
CA LEU A 142 -5.50 -14.58 0.94
C LEU A 142 -5.70 -15.74 -0.04
N ASN A 143 -5.57 -15.45 -1.35
CA ASN A 143 -5.76 -16.44 -2.40
C ASN A 143 -4.68 -17.52 -2.38
N GLU A 144 -3.43 -17.19 -2.03
CA GLU A 144 -2.34 -18.18 -1.89
C GLU A 144 -2.58 -19.11 -0.68
N MET A 145 -3.17 -18.60 0.41
CA MET A 145 -3.37 -19.36 1.64
C MET A 145 -4.79 -19.91 1.83
N ASN A 146 -5.68 -19.77 0.84
CA ASN A 146 -7.08 -20.23 0.92
C ASN A 146 -7.78 -19.76 2.21
N GLY A 147 -7.61 -18.49 2.57
CA GLY A 147 -8.26 -17.89 3.75
C GLY A 147 -9.60 -17.22 3.42
N VAL A 148 -10.21 -16.60 4.43
CA VAL A 148 -11.45 -15.80 4.30
C VAL A 148 -11.25 -14.42 4.94
N PHE A 149 -11.75 -13.36 4.29
CA PHE A 149 -11.81 -12.03 4.90
C PHE A 149 -12.83 -12.02 6.04
N LEU A 150 -12.45 -11.46 7.18
CA LEU A 150 -13.39 -11.17 8.26
C LEU A 150 -13.94 -9.76 8.02
N GLU A 151 -15.27 -9.64 7.91
CA GLU A 151 -15.91 -8.32 7.84
C GLU A 151 -15.65 -7.56 9.14
N ASN A 152 -15.40 -6.25 9.04
CA ASN A 152 -15.36 -5.36 10.21
C ASN A 152 -16.80 -5.07 10.68
N THR A 153 -17.60 -6.11 10.94
CA THR A 153 -18.88 -5.99 11.64
C THR A 153 -18.61 -6.02 13.13
N SER A 154 -17.93 -4.98 13.65
CA SER A 154 -18.04 -4.65 15.06
C SER A 154 -19.42 -4.02 15.28
N GLN A 155 -20.45 -4.86 15.34
CA GLN A 155 -21.65 -4.55 16.11
C GLN A 155 -21.31 -4.88 17.56
N GLU A 156 -20.80 -3.88 18.28
CA GLU A 156 -20.97 -3.77 19.73
C GLU A 156 -21.83 -2.52 20.00
#